data_AF-A0A381YTY4-F1
#
_entry.id   AF-A0A381YTY4-F1
#
_cell.length_a   1.000
_cell.length_b   1.000
_cell.length_c   1.000
_cell.angle_alpha   90.00
_cell.angle_beta   90.00
_cell.angle_gamma   90.00
#
_symmetry.space_group_name_H-M   'P 1'
#
loop_
_entity.id
_entity.type
_entity.pdbx_description
1 polymer ?
#
loop_
_entity_poly.entity_id
_entity_poly.type
_entity_poly.pdbx_seq_one_letter_code
_entity_poly.pdbx_strand_id
1 'polypeptide(L)'
;MVETRGSVAAGKYIFRFSEGKAGMEDILGGKGANLSEMVNLGLPVPPGFVVTTEACLKYYSLGKKMPTGLWDDILTHVGHLEKD
;
A
#
# COMPACT_ATOMS: atom_id res chain seq x y z
N MET A 1 16.95 10.95 19.16
CA MET A 1 17.37 10.78 17.76
C MET A 1 16.36 9.84 17.11
N VAL A 2 15.35 10.38 16.43
CA VAL A 2 14.36 9.56 15.71
C VAL A 2 14.84 9.48 14.27
N GLU A 3 15.43 8.34 13.93
CA GLU A 3 15.94 8.03 12.61
C GLU A 3 14.79 7.99 11.59
N THR A 4 14.95 8.81 10.55
CA THR A 4 14.49 8.62 9.16
C THR A 4 13.27 7.71 8.95
N ARG A 5 12.09 8.16 9.40
CA ARG A 5 10.82 7.62 8.93
C ARG A 5 10.76 7.84 7.42
N GLY A 6 10.80 6.74 6.66
CA GLY A 6 10.71 6.76 5.20
C GLY A 6 9.55 7.65 4.78
N SER A 7 9.86 8.80 4.19
CA SER A 7 8.88 9.73 3.68
C SER A 7 8.19 9.07 2.48
N VAL A 8 7.03 8.45 2.72
CA VAL A 8 6.08 8.18 1.64
C VAL A 8 5.73 9.54 1.06
N ALA A 9 6.01 9.72 -0.23
CA ALA A 9 5.65 10.94 -0.94
C ALA A 9 4.17 11.22 -0.67
N ALA A 10 3.87 12.42 -0.16
CA ALA A 10 2.52 12.85 0.18
C ALA A 10 1.60 12.62 -1.02
N GLY A 11 0.80 11.54 -0.98
CA GLY A 11 -0.08 11.14 -2.09
C GLY A 11 -0.02 9.67 -2.52
N LYS A 12 0.95 8.85 -2.10
CA LYS A 12 0.98 7.43 -2.49
C LYS A 12 0.16 6.55 -1.52
N TYR A 13 -1.09 6.27 -1.90
CA TYR A 13 -1.99 5.44 -1.09
C TYR A 13 -1.94 3.95 -1.39
N ILE A 14 -1.31 3.55 -2.50
CA ILE A 14 -1.26 2.17 -2.98
C ILE A 14 0.19 1.71 -3.11
N PHE A 15 0.49 0.52 -2.60
CA PHE A 15 1.79 -0.14 -2.73
C PHE A 15 1.62 -1.53 -3.30
N ARG A 16 2.39 -1.90 -4.32
CA ARG A 16 2.43 -3.30 -4.77
C ARG A 16 3.18 -4.15 -3.75
N PHE A 17 2.93 -5.46 -3.71
CA PHE A 17 3.67 -6.36 -2.82
C PHE A 17 5.19 -6.34 -3.10
N SER A 18 5.60 -6.11 -4.34
CA SER A 18 7.01 -5.94 -4.71
C SER A 18 7.65 -4.62 -4.22
N GLU A 19 6.84 -3.65 -3.79
CA GLU A 19 7.32 -2.36 -3.27
C GLU A 19 7.33 -2.31 -1.74
N GLY A 20 6.61 -3.24 -1.08
CA GLY A 20 6.55 -3.33 0.37
C GLY A 20 7.69 -4.16 0.96
N LYS A 21 7.83 -4.13 2.29
CA LYS A 21 8.78 -4.95 3.06
C LYS A 21 8.29 -5.13 4.49
N ALA A 22 8.84 -6.10 5.22
CA ALA A 22 8.48 -6.37 6.61
C ALA A 22 8.58 -5.15 7.54
N GLY A 23 9.47 -4.18 7.26
CA GLY A 23 9.60 -2.95 8.07
C GLY A 23 8.53 -1.86 7.82
N MET A 24 7.52 -2.12 7.00
CA MET A 24 6.47 -1.14 6.63
C MET A 24 5.11 -1.44 7.28
N GLU A 25 5.09 -2.11 8.44
CA GLU A 25 3.86 -2.49 9.15
C GLU A 25 2.99 -1.28 9.52
N ASP A 26 3.60 -0.16 9.87
CA ASP A 26 2.88 1.08 10.21
C ASP A 26 2.08 1.64 9.01
N ILE A 27 2.54 1.40 7.78
CA ILE A 27 1.98 1.96 6.54
C ILE A 27 1.11 0.93 5.81
N LEU A 28 1.54 -0.33 5.72
CA LEU A 28 0.87 -1.41 4.98
C LEU A 28 -0.01 -2.29 5.88
N GLY A 29 0.12 -2.17 7.19
CA GLY A 29 -0.39 -3.14 8.15
C GLY A 29 0.44 -4.43 8.18
N GLY A 30 0.35 -5.19 9.28
CA GLY A 30 1.15 -6.41 9.46
C GLY A 30 0.91 -7.49 8.39
N LYS A 31 -0.31 -7.60 7.84
CA LYS A 31 -0.60 -8.53 6.73
C LYS A 31 0.03 -8.08 5.42
N GLY A 32 -0.09 -6.79 5.09
CA GLY A 32 0.46 -6.22 3.86
C GLY A 32 1.99 -6.26 3.85
N ALA A 33 2.62 -5.93 4.99
CA ALA A 33 4.05 -6.02 5.17
C ALA A 33 4.57 -7.46 5.04
N ASN A 34 3.90 -8.44 5.65
CA ASN A 34 4.31 -9.84 5.57
C ASN A 34 4.11 -10.45 4.18
N LEU A 35 3.01 -10.13 3.48
CA LEU A 35 2.79 -10.55 2.09
C LEU A 35 3.86 -9.96 1.15
N SER A 36 4.22 -8.70 1.36
CA SER A 36 5.29 -8.05 0.60
C SER A 36 6.65 -8.70 0.86
N GLU A 37 6.92 -9.07 2.11
CA GLU A 37 8.12 -9.82 2.47
C GLU A 37 8.16 -11.20 1.79
N MET A 38 7.04 -11.93 1.77
CA MET A 38 6.95 -13.21 1.07
C MET A 38 7.24 -13.08 -0.44
N VAL A 39 6.74 -12.02 -1.08
CA VAL A 39 7.04 -11.71 -2.49
C VAL A 39 8.53 -11.40 -2.68
N ASN A 40 9.14 -10.61 -1.79
CA ASN A 40 10.56 -10.29 -1.86
C ASN A 40 11.47 -11.51 -1.63
N LEU A 41 11.02 -12.47 -0.83
CA LEU A 41 11.68 -13.75 -0.60
C LEU A 41 11.51 -14.74 -1.78
N GLY A 42 10.80 -14.35 -2.84
CA GLY A 42 10.60 -15.18 -4.02
C GLY A 42 9.59 -16.32 -3.84
N LEU A 43 8.73 -16.23 -2.81
CA LEU A 43 7.63 -17.18 -2.66
C LEU A 43 6.57 -16.93 -3.74
N PRO A 44 5.88 -17.97 -4.22
CA PRO A 44 4.82 -17.84 -5.22
C PRO A 44 3.56 -17.23 -4.60
N VAL A 45 3.59 -15.92 -4.38
CA VAL A 45 2.45 -15.12 -3.93
C VAL A 45 1.82 -14.47 -5.16
N PRO A 46 0.49 -14.54 -5.33
CA PRO A 46 -0.20 -13.87 -6.42
C PRO A 46 0.11 -12.36 -6.44
N PRO A 47 0.22 -11.74 -7.63
CA PRO A 47 0.44 -10.30 -7.73
C PRO A 47 -0.72 -9.57 -7.05
N GLY A 48 -0.39 -8.49 -6.36
CA GLY A 48 -1.36 -7.72 -5.60
C GLY A 48 -0.79 -6.41 -5.09
N PHE A 49 -1.68 -5.63 -4.49
CA PHE A 49 -1.33 -4.36 -3.88
C PHE A 49 -2.08 -4.17 -2.55
N VAL A 50 -1.56 -3.26 -1.74
CA VAL A 50 -2.07 -2.89 -0.42
C VAL A 50 -2.45 -1.42 -0.45
N VAL A 51 -3.64 -1.13 0.06
CA VAL A 51 -4.04 0.24 0.39
C VAL A 51 -3.53 0.57 1.78
N THR A 52 -2.79 1.67 1.88
CA THR A 52 -2.10 2.07 3.12
C THR A 52 -3.05 2.42 4.27
N THR A 53 -2.54 2.34 5.50
CA THR A 53 -3.19 2.85 6.70
C THR A 53 -3.43 4.36 6.63
N GLU A 54 -2.54 5.10 5.96
CA GLU A 54 -2.69 6.55 5.72
C GLU A 54 -3.94 6.87 4.88
N ALA A 55 -4.24 6.05 3.86
CA ALA A 55 -5.46 6.20 3.06
C ALA A 55 -6.72 6.03 3.94
N CYS A 56 -6.67 5.09 4.88
CA CYS A 56 -7.73 4.87 5.86
C CYS A 56 -7.90 6.07 6.79
N LEU A 57 -6.81 6.59 7.37
CA LEU A 57 -6.83 7.79 8.20
C LEU A 57 -7.40 8.99 7.44
N LYS A 58 -7.01 9.16 6.17
CA LYS A 58 -7.51 10.22 5.32
C LYS A 58 -9.01 10.08 5.07
N TYR A 59 -9.49 8.87 4.78
CA TYR A 59 -10.92 8.57 4.62
C TYR A 59 -11.75 9.00 5.84
N TYR A 60 -11.27 8.70 7.05
CA TYR A 60 -11.93 9.15 8.28
C TYR A 60 -11.86 10.68 8.45
N SER A 61 -10.72 11.31 8.16
CA SER A 61 -10.58 12.78 8.24
C SER A 61 -11.49 13.54 7.28
N LEU A 62 -11.85 12.93 6.15
CA LEU A 62 -12.75 13.49 5.14
C LEU A 62 -14.23 13.20 5.42
N GLY A 63 -14.55 12.63 6.58
CA GLY A 63 -15.91 12.31 6.98
C GLY A 63 -16.46 11.08 6.24
N LYS A 64 -15.65 10.02 6.16
CA LYS A 64 -15.98 8.77 5.45
C LYS A 64 -16.17 8.97 3.93
N LYS A 65 -15.37 9.86 3.36
CA LYS A 65 -15.28 10.09 1.91
C LYS A 65 -13.91 9.64 1.42
N MET A 66 -13.88 9.00 0.26
CA MET A 66 -12.61 8.61 -0.33
C MET A 66 -11.79 9.87 -0.67
N PRO A 67 -10.47 9.86 -0.43
CA PRO A 67 -9.56 10.88 -0.94
C PRO A 67 -9.70 11.01 -2.46
N THR A 68 -9.64 12.23 -2.96
CA THR A 68 -9.68 12.50 -4.40
C THR A 68 -8.59 11.71 -5.12
N GLY A 69 -8.96 10.99 -6.18
CA GLY A 69 -8.04 10.18 -7.00
C GLY A 69 -7.75 8.78 -6.46
N LEU A 70 -8.08 8.45 -5.20
CA LEU A 70 -7.81 7.12 -4.64
C LEU A 70 -8.53 6.01 -5.42
N TRP A 71 -9.77 6.26 -5.82
CA TRP A 71 -10.55 5.26 -6.56
C TRP A 71 -9.99 5.00 -7.95
N ASP A 72 -9.58 6.07 -8.66
CA ASP A 72 -8.95 5.96 -9.98
C ASP A 72 -7.59 5.25 -9.89
N ASP A 73 -6.82 5.52 -8.84
CA ASP A 73 -5.57 4.81 -8.55
C ASP A 73 -5.82 3.31 -8.30
N ILE A 74 -6.87 2.95 -7.54
CA ILE A 74 -7.25 1.55 -7.30
C ILE A 74 -7.58 0.87 -8.61
N LEU A 75 -8.44 1.48 -9.43
CA LEU A 75 -8.82 0.93 -10.74
C LEU A 75 -7.62 0.76 -11.67
N THR A 76 -6.69 1.72 -11.66
CA THR A 76 -5.45 1.64 -12.44
C THR A 76 -4.60 0.45 -11.99
N HIS A 77 -4.49 0.18 -10.69
CA HIS A 77 -3.74 -0.97 -10.19
C HIS A 77 -4.45 -2.30 -10.42
N VAL A 78 -5.78 -2.35 -10.32
CA VAL A 78 -6.57 -3.53 -10.70
C VAL A 78 -6.36 -3.85 -12.18
N GLY A 79 -6.44 -2.85 -13.07
CA GLY A 79 -6.20 -3.05 -14.50
C GLY A 79 -4.77 -3.45 -14.86
N HIS A 80 -3.80 -3.25 -13.96
CA HIS A 80 -2.47 -3.85 -14.09
C HIS A 80 -2.47 -5.32 -13.66
N LEU A 81 -3.13 -5.65 -12.54
CA LEU A 81 -3.26 -7.04 -12.07
C LEU A 81 -4.02 -7.94 -13.04
N GLU A 82 -5.00 -7.41 -13.77
CA GLU A 82 -5.77 -8.18 -14.77
C GLU A 82 -4.96 -8.53 -16.03
N LYS A 83 -3.80 -7.89 -16.23
CA LYS A 83 -2.92 -8.11 -17.39
C LYS A 83 -1.73 -9.03 -17.09
N ASP A 84 -1.45 -9.26 -15.82
CA ASP A 84 -0.42 -10.18 -15.32
C ASP A 84 -0.96 -11.61 -15.26
#